data_AF-A0A382CT67-F1
#
_entry.id   AF-A0A382CT67-F1
#
_cell.length_a   1.000
_cell.length_b   1.000
_cell.length_c   1.000
_cell.angle_alpha   90.00
_cell.angle_beta   90.00
_cell.angle_gamma   90.00
#
_symmetry.space_group_name_H-M   'P 1'
#
loop_
_entity.id
_entity.type
_entity.pdbx_description
1 polymer ?
#
loop_
_entity_poly.entity_id
_entity_poly.type
_entity_poly.pdbx_seq_one_letter_code
_entity_poly.pdbx_strand_id
1 'polypeptide(L)'
;MQKHLTHKSAKGFTLIELLIVIAIIGILAAIAIPQFNQYKIRGYDASAKQGLRDVALLCNAYWLDNDCSQECTLSKIMAAAYGFNQSSDLDVTLPSTSSQCSNFCASAKSN
;
A
#
# COMPACT_ATOMS: atom_id res chain seq x y z
N MET A 1 -54.56 26.30 38.30
CA MET A 1 -53.77 26.71 37.11
C MET A 1 -53.27 25.45 36.40
N GLN A 2 -53.97 25.01 35.34
CA GLN A 2 -53.51 23.88 34.53
C GLN A 2 -52.53 24.41 33.47
N LYS A 3 -51.26 24.00 33.57
CA LYS A 3 -50.22 24.35 32.61
C LYS A 3 -50.40 23.49 31.36
N HIS A 4 -50.82 24.10 30.26
CA HIS A 4 -50.83 23.47 28.95
C HIS A 4 -49.38 23.26 28.48
N LEU A 5 -48.92 22.01 28.45
CA LEU A 5 -47.64 21.64 27.87
C LEU A 5 -47.77 21.74 26.34
N THR A 6 -47.20 22.79 25.76
CA THR A 6 -47.09 22.95 24.31
C THR A 6 -46.17 21.85 23.75
N HIS A 7 -46.77 20.87 23.07
CA HIS A 7 -46.05 19.82 22.37
C HIS A 7 -45.25 20.43 21.22
N LYS A 8 -43.93 20.56 21.39
CA LYS A 8 -43.02 20.92 20.29
C LYS A 8 -43.17 19.84 19.21
N SER A 9 -43.65 20.20 18.02
CA SER A 9 -43.66 19.28 16.88
C SER A 9 -42.23 18.79 16.61
N ALA A 10 -41.97 17.53 16.91
CA ALA A 10 -40.78 16.85 16.44
C ALA A 10 -40.85 16.81 14.90
N LYS A 11 -39.90 17.46 14.23
CA LYS A 11 -39.75 17.34 12.77
C LYS A 11 -39.27 15.92 12.48
N GLY A 12 -40.15 15.08 11.94
CA GLY A 12 -39.81 13.74 11.47
C GLY A 12 -39.07 13.80 10.14
N PHE A 13 -38.17 12.84 9.91
CA PHE A 13 -37.50 12.62 8.63
C PHE A 13 -38.49 12.00 7.64
N THR A 14 -38.58 12.51 6.41
CA THR A 14 -39.50 11.95 5.42
C THR A 14 -38.88 10.74 4.71
N LEU A 15 -39.71 9.77 4.32
CA LEU A 15 -39.24 8.62 3.55
C LEU A 15 -38.68 9.03 2.18
N ILE A 16 -39.19 10.12 1.62
CA ILE A 16 -38.72 10.64 0.34
C ILE A 16 -37.33 11.27 0.47
N GLU A 17 -37.04 11.99 1.57
CA GLU A 17 -35.69 12.47 1.85
C GLU A 17 -34.70 11.30 1.96
N LEU A 18 -35.09 10.20 2.60
CA LEU A 18 -34.24 9.01 2.68
C LEU A 18 -33.96 8.42 1.29
N LEU A 19 -35.00 8.33 0.46
CA LEU A 19 -34.93 7.72 -0.87
C LEU A 19 -34.00 8.49 -1.81
N ILE A 20 -34.07 9.82 -1.80
CA ILE A 20 -33.20 10.65 -2.65
C ILE A 20 -31.74 10.54 -2.18
N VAL A 21 -31.49 10.49 -0.87
CA VAL A 21 -30.14 10.36 -0.31
C VAL A 21 -29.49 9.04 -0.71
N ILE A 22 -30.20 7.90 -0.58
CA ILE A 22 -29.65 6.60 -1.00
C ILE A 22 -29.41 6.53 -2.51
N ALA A 23 -30.26 7.21 -3.31
CA ALA A 23 -30.08 7.27 -4.76
C ALA A 23 -28.78 8.02 -5.12
N ILE A 24 -28.51 9.16 -4.47
CA ILE A 24 -27.27 9.93 -4.69
C ILE A 24 -26.05 9.13 -4.23
N ILE A 25 -26.08 8.52 -3.04
CA ILE A 25 -24.99 7.69 -2.52
C ILE A 25 -24.72 6.50 -3.46
N GLY A 26 -25.77 5.88 -4.01
CA GLY A 26 -25.64 4.78 -4.97
C GLY A 26 -24.88 5.17 -6.23
N ILE A 27 -25.19 6.33 -6.81
CA ILE A 27 -24.49 6.85 -8.01
C ILE A 27 -23.02 7.15 -7.69
N LEU A 28 -22.75 7.81 -6.56
CA LEU A 28 -21.38 8.14 -6.16
C LEU A 28 -20.56 6.88 -5.88
N ALA A 29 -21.13 5.91 -5.16
CA ALA A 29 -20.46 4.65 -4.84
C ALA A 29 -20.12 3.83 -6.09
N ALA A 30 -20.99 3.81 -7.09
CA ALA A 30 -20.77 3.08 -8.34
C ALA A 30 -19.49 3.54 -9.07
N ILE A 31 -19.15 4.84 -9.01
CA ILE A 31 -17.94 5.41 -9.63
C ILE A 31 -16.75 5.34 -8.66
N ALA A 32 -16.98 5.67 -7.39
CA ALA A 32 -15.91 5.81 -6.40
C ALA A 32 -15.23 4.48 -6.06
N ILE A 33 -15.99 3.37 -5.94
CA ILE A 33 -15.44 2.06 -5.56
C ILE A 33 -14.38 1.55 -6.56
N PRO A 34 -14.66 1.45 -7.88
CA PRO A 34 -13.64 0.97 -8.83
C PRO A 34 -12.44 1.91 -8.91
N GLN A 35 -12.66 3.23 -8.84
CA GLN A 35 -11.58 4.22 -8.85
C GLN A 35 -10.66 4.09 -7.63
N PHE A 36 -11.24 3.92 -6.44
CA PHE A 36 -10.48 3.75 -5.21
C PHE A 36 -9.66 2.45 -5.22
N ASN A 37 -10.22 1.35 -5.75
CA ASN A 37 -9.48 0.10 -5.91
C ASN A 37 -8.26 0.26 -6.82
N GLN A 38 -8.41 0.96 -7.95
CA GLN A 38 -7.28 1.26 -8.84
C GLN A 38 -6.24 2.15 -8.17
N TYR A 39 -6.65 3.12 -7.36
CA TYR A 39 -5.74 3.97 -6.60
C TYR A 39 -4.92 3.16 -5.59
N LYS A 40 -5.56 2.23 -4.87
CA LYS A 40 -4.86 1.31 -3.96
C LYS A 40 -3.79 0.48 -4.67
N ILE A 41 -4.13 -0.13 -5.81
CA ILE A 41 -3.19 -0.93 -6.61
C ILE A 41 -1.97 -0.09 -7.01
N ARG A 42 -2.18 1.14 -7.48
CA ARG A 42 -1.07 2.06 -7.81
C ARG A 42 -0.20 2.39 -6.60
N GLY A 43 -0.79 2.51 -5.41
CA GLY A 43 -0.05 2.69 -4.16
C GLY A 43 0.83 1.49 -3.82
N TYR A 44 0.28 0.28 -3.94
CA TYR A 44 1.04 -0.96 -3.76
C TYR A 44 2.18 -1.10 -4.78
N ASP A 45 1.93 -0.78 -6.05
CA ASP A 45 2.95 -0.78 -7.11
C ASP A 45 4.07 0.22 -6.83
N ALA A 46 3.73 1.41 -6.34
CA ALA A 46 4.72 2.44 -5.98
C ALA A 46 5.60 1.96 -4.82
N SER A 47 4.99 1.37 -3.80
CA SER A 47 5.68 0.80 -2.65
C SER A 47 6.62 -0.35 -3.06
N ALA A 48 6.14 -1.28 -3.90
CA ALA A 48 6.96 -2.38 -4.43
C ALA A 48 8.14 -1.87 -5.26
N LYS A 49 7.93 -0.85 -6.12
CA LYS A 49 9.01 -0.21 -6.89
C LYS A 49 10.05 0.44 -5.97
N GLN A 50 9.61 1.09 -4.89
CA GLN A 50 10.53 1.68 -3.93
C GLN A 50 11.38 0.61 -3.24
N GLY A 51 10.76 -0.46 -2.74
CA GLY A 51 11.49 -1.58 -2.14
C GLY A 51 12.53 -2.20 -3.08
N LEU A 52 12.19 -2.38 -4.36
CA LEU A 52 13.14 -2.87 -5.36
C LEU A 52 14.31 -1.91 -5.63
N ARG A 53 14.06 -0.59 -5.62
CA ARG A 53 15.14 0.40 -5.75
C ARG A 53 16.08 0.35 -4.56
N ASP A 54 15.54 0.24 -3.35
CA ASP A 54 16.33 0.15 -2.14
C ASP A 54 17.20 -1.12 -2.15
N VAL A 55 16.63 -2.27 -2.52
CA VAL A 55 17.40 -3.49 -2.73
C VAL A 55 18.51 -3.31 -3.76
N ALA A 56 18.22 -2.67 -4.91
CA ALA A 56 19.22 -2.42 -5.93
C ALA A 56 20.40 -1.58 -5.41
N LEU A 57 20.11 -0.52 -4.67
CA LEU A 57 21.12 0.35 -4.07
C LEU A 57 21.97 -0.41 -3.05
N LEU A 58 21.35 -1.22 -2.20
CA LEU A 58 22.05 -1.97 -1.16
C LEU A 58 22.86 -3.14 -1.71
N CYS A 59 22.38 -3.84 -2.74
CA CYS A 59 23.18 -4.85 -3.42
C CYS A 59 24.39 -4.22 -4.12
N ASN A 60 24.22 -3.06 -4.75
CA ASN A 60 25.35 -2.32 -5.32
C ASN A 60 26.36 -1.91 -4.25
N ALA A 61 25.89 -1.42 -3.10
CA ALA A 61 26.77 -1.12 -1.96
C ALA A 61 27.51 -2.37 -1.46
N TYR A 62 26.81 -3.50 -1.34
CA TYR A 62 27.40 -4.78 -0.95
C TYR A 62 28.54 -5.21 -1.89
N TRP A 63 28.37 -5.06 -3.20
CA TRP A 63 29.41 -5.37 -4.18
C TRP A 63 30.51 -4.31 -4.31
N LEU A 64 30.34 -3.12 -3.73
CA LEU A 64 31.45 -2.16 -3.59
C LEU A 64 32.38 -2.56 -2.44
N ASP A 65 31.81 -3.09 -1.35
CA ASP A 65 32.57 -3.54 -0.19
C ASP A 65 33.13 -4.96 -0.35
N ASN A 66 32.49 -5.79 -1.17
CA ASN A 66 32.82 -7.20 -1.39
C ASN A 66 33.11 -7.47 -2.86
N ASP A 67 33.58 -8.68 -3.17
CA ASP A 67 33.79 -9.07 -4.56
C ASP A 67 32.48 -9.32 -5.31
N CYS A 68 32.50 -9.02 -6.60
CA CYS A 68 31.36 -9.14 -7.51
C CYS A 68 30.91 -10.59 -7.77
N SER A 69 31.76 -11.58 -7.45
CA SER A 69 31.40 -13.00 -7.48
C SER A 69 30.44 -13.41 -6.36
N GLN A 70 30.29 -12.59 -5.32
CA GLN A 70 29.47 -12.93 -4.17
C GLN A 70 28.00 -12.63 -4.42
N GLU A 71 27.14 -13.58 -4.12
CA GLU A 71 25.69 -13.40 -4.25
C GLU A 71 25.17 -12.35 -3.26
N CYS A 72 24.39 -11.38 -3.76
CA CYS A 72 23.59 -10.50 -2.91
C CYS A 72 22.32 -11.24 -2.50
N THR A 73 22.12 -11.47 -1.20
CA THR A 73 20.90 -12.09 -0.67
C THR A 73 20.22 -11.14 0.31
N LEU A 74 18.91 -11.33 0.51
CA LEU A 74 18.13 -10.49 1.42
C LEU A 74 18.75 -10.46 2.83
N SER A 75 19.20 -11.61 3.35
CA SER A 75 19.86 -11.70 4.65
C SER A 75 21.12 -10.85 4.77
N LYS A 76 21.87 -10.68 3.68
CA LYS A 76 23.10 -9.87 3.67
C LYS A 76 22.80 -8.38 3.70
N ILE A 77 21.82 -7.93 2.90
CA ILE A 77 21.44 -6.50 2.88
C ILE A 77 20.58 -6.10 4.09
N MET A 78 19.92 -7.05 4.76
CA MET A 78 19.25 -6.83 6.04
C MET A 78 20.22 -6.78 7.23
N ALA A 79 21.48 -7.15 7.05
CA ALA A 79 22.48 -7.03 8.11
C ALA A 79 22.71 -5.55 8.47
N ALA A 80 23.18 -5.32 9.71
CA ALA A 80 23.36 -3.96 10.25
C ALA A 80 24.26 -3.04 9.42
N ALA A 81 25.13 -3.60 8.56
CA ALA A 81 25.99 -2.85 7.65
C ALA A 81 25.22 -2.11 6.54
N TYR A 82 24.11 -2.68 6.06
CA TYR A 82 23.33 -2.15 4.93
C TYR A 82 21.91 -1.74 5.35
N GLY A 83 21.35 -2.35 6.39
CA GLY A 83 20.16 -1.88 7.08
C GLY A 83 18.87 -1.90 6.25
N PHE A 84 18.73 -2.86 5.32
CA PHE A 84 17.47 -3.02 4.59
C PHE A 84 16.33 -3.33 5.56
N ASN A 85 15.36 -2.42 5.63
CA ASN A 85 14.16 -2.57 6.45
C ASN A 85 12.98 -2.87 5.53
N GLN A 86 12.63 -4.14 5.43
CA GLN A 86 11.49 -4.57 4.64
C GLN A 86 10.19 -4.11 5.29
N SER A 87 9.33 -3.43 4.52
CA SER A 87 7.98 -3.09 4.96
C SER A 87 7.15 -4.36 5.13
N SER A 88 6.33 -4.45 6.19
CA SER A 88 5.45 -5.60 6.46
C SER A 88 4.41 -5.86 5.35
N ASP A 89 4.12 -4.83 4.54
CA ASP A 89 3.15 -4.89 3.45
C ASP A 89 3.78 -5.37 2.12
N LEU A 90 5.09 -5.56 2.09
CA LEU A 90 5.85 -5.93 0.90
C LEU A 90 6.67 -7.20 1.14
N ASP A 91 6.50 -8.19 0.29
CA ASP A 91 7.37 -9.35 0.21
C ASP A 91 8.39 -9.16 -0.91
N VAL A 92 9.68 -9.00 -0.56
CA VAL A 92 10.77 -8.81 -1.50
C VAL A 92 11.59 -10.09 -1.57
N THR A 93 11.73 -10.65 -2.77
CA THR A 93 12.49 -11.87 -3.03
C THR A 93 13.70 -11.59 -3.91
N LEU A 94 14.85 -12.07 -3.45
CA LEU A 94 16.12 -12.08 -4.18
C LEU A 94 16.49 -13.55 -4.49
N PRO A 95 16.41 -14.01 -5.75
CA PRO A 95 16.91 -15.33 -6.13
C PRO A 95 18.43 -15.37 -5.97
N SER A 96 18.94 -16.44 -5.36
CA SER A 96 20.37 -16.60 -5.06
C SER A 96 21.26 -16.70 -6.30
N THR A 97 20.71 -16.96 -7.49
CA THR A 97 21.50 -17.07 -8.73
C THR A 97 21.95 -15.73 -9.31
N SER A 98 21.73 -14.60 -8.63
CA SER A 98 22.29 -13.31 -9.03
C SER A 98 23.76 -13.17 -8.62
N SER A 99 24.57 -14.15 -8.99
CA SER A 99 26.02 -14.11 -8.86
C SER A 99 26.59 -13.31 -10.03
N GLN A 100 26.42 -11.99 -10.02
CA GLN A 100 27.20 -11.00 -10.77
C GLN A 100 26.54 -9.61 -10.66
N CYS A 101 27.31 -8.58 -10.33
CA CYS A 101 26.90 -7.17 -10.29
C CYS A 101 26.33 -6.64 -11.61
N SER A 102 26.50 -7.37 -12.72
CA SER A 102 26.05 -6.97 -14.04
C SER A 102 24.58 -7.33 -14.30
N ASN A 103 24.07 -8.41 -13.70
CA ASN A 103 22.71 -8.88 -13.92
C ASN A 103 22.17 -9.55 -12.66
N PHE A 104 21.37 -8.81 -11.89
CA PHE A 104 20.59 -9.37 -10.79
C PHE A 104 19.11 -9.14 -11.03
N CYS A 105 18.29 -10.04 -10.48
CA CYS A 105 16.84 -9.92 -10.50
C CYS A 105 16.36 -9.79 -9.06
N ALA A 106 15.37 -8.96 -8.83
CA ALA A 106 14.63 -8.91 -7.57
C ALA A 106 13.14 -8.80 -7.90
N SER A 107 12.31 -9.47 -7.11
CA SER A 107 10.85 -9.40 -7.24
C SER A 107 10.27 -8.81 -5.96
N ALA A 108 9.23 -8.01 -6.08
CA ALA A 108 8.50 -7.50 -4.94
C ALA A 108 7.00 -7.72 -5.18
N LYS A 109 6.33 -8.24 -4.16
CA LYS A 109 4.89 -8.50 -4.17
C LYS A 109 4.26 -7.82 -2.96
N SER A 110 3.26 -6.99 -3.20
CA SER A 110 2.40 -6.51 -2.10
C SER A 110 1.62 -7.69 -1.53
N ASN A 111 1.57 -7.78 -0.20
CA ASN A 111 0.66 -8.69 0.49
C ASN A 111 -0.79 -8.23 0.38
#